data_AF-A0A7X8JMB0-F1
#
_entry.id   AF-A0A7X8JMB0-F1
#
_cell.length_a   1.000
_cell.length_b   1.000
_cell.length_c   1.000
_cell.angle_alpha   90.00
_cell.angle_beta   90.00
_cell.angle_gamma   90.00
#
_symmetry.space_group_name_H-M   'P 1'
#
loop_
_entity.id
_entity.type
_entity.pdbx_description
1 polymer ?
#
loop_
_entity_poly.entity_id
_entity_poly.type
_entity_poly.pdbx_seq_one_letter_code
_entity_poly.pdbx_strand_id
1 'polypeptide(L)'
;MNIVIVLCLHTNFFARQFDTNGIYTKEERMALLSLFAQYEVSMVISGHSHKENRTTFGNVHYITMPPLVDGGYMVFEVEESITTRTMQL
;
A
#
# COMPACT_ATOMS: atom_id res chain seq x y z
N MET A 1 -9.42 19.37 -3.52
CA MET A 1 -9.64 18.18 -2.69
C MET A 1 -8.52 17.22 -2.99
N ASN A 2 -7.67 16.91 -2.01
CA ASN A 2 -6.75 15.78 -2.15
C ASN A 2 -7.57 14.51 -1.89
N ILE A 3 -7.71 13.67 -2.91
CA ILE A 3 -8.41 12.39 -2.78
C ILE A 3 -7.36 11.37 -2.33
N VAL A 4 -7.62 10.69 -1.22
CA VAL A 4 -6.78 9.59 -0.74
C VAL A 4 -7.38 8.29 -1.23
N ILE A 5 -6.62 7.52 -2.01
CA ILE A 5 -7.03 6.20 -2.51
C ILE A 5 -6.24 5.13 -1.79
N VAL A 6 -6.96 4.26 -1.08
CA VAL A 6 -6.42 3.10 -0.36
C VAL A 6 -6.90 1.83 -1.03
N LEU A 7 -5.98 0.94 -1.39
CA LEU A 7 -6.29 -0.36 -1.97
C LEU A 7 -5.97 -1.48 -0.99
N CYS A 8 -6.91 -2.42 -0.83
CA CYS A 8 -6.71 -3.63 -0.03
C CYS A 8 -6.61 -4.84 -0.94
N LEU A 9 -5.46 -5.52 -0.92
CA LEU A 9 -5.17 -6.71 -1.71
C LEU A 9 -4.72 -7.84 -0.78
N HIS A 10 -4.82 -9.10 -1.22
CA HIS A 10 -4.30 -10.20 -0.40
C HIS A 10 -2.78 -10.35 -0.55
N THR A 11 -2.28 -10.38 -1.78
CA THR A 11 -0.87 -10.65 -2.09
C THR A 11 0.04 -9.51 -1.67
N ASN A 12 1.14 -9.87 -1.00
CA ASN A 12 2.22 -8.94 -0.69
C ASN A 12 2.95 -8.51 -1.98
N PHE A 13 2.95 -7.20 -2.25
CA PHE A 13 3.54 -6.61 -3.43
C PHE A 13 5.07 -6.82 -3.53
N PHE A 14 5.73 -6.84 -2.38
CA PHE A 14 7.18 -7.00 -2.24
C PHE A 14 7.55 -8.30 -1.52
N ALA A 15 6.74 -9.35 -1.68
CA ALA A 15 7.05 -10.68 -1.19
C ALA A 15 8.46 -11.09 -1.66
N ARG A 16 9.25 -11.69 -0.75
CA ARG A 16 10.56 -12.24 -1.11
C ARG A 16 10.33 -13.53 -1.90
N GLN A 17 11.25 -13.82 -2.82
CA GLN A 17 11.18 -14.93 -3.79
C GLN A 17 11.04 -16.34 -3.17
N PHE A 18 11.21 -16.48 -1.85
CA PHE A 18 10.99 -17.74 -1.11
C PHE A 18 9.52 -18.02 -0.80
N ASP A 19 8.62 -17.03 -0.94
CA ASP A 19 7.17 -17.23 -0.91
C ASP A 19 6.76 -17.77 -2.29
N THR A 20 6.76 -19.10 -2.45
CA THR A 20 6.59 -19.75 -3.76
C THR A 20 5.15 -19.77 -4.28
N ASN A 21 4.17 -19.52 -3.41
CA ASN A 21 2.76 -19.47 -3.78
C ASN A 21 2.24 -18.04 -3.63
N GLY A 22 1.37 -17.59 -4.55
CA GLY A 22 0.60 -16.36 -4.39
C GLY A 22 1.39 -15.06 -4.52
N ILE A 23 2.45 -15.02 -5.32
CA ILE A 23 3.21 -13.80 -5.63
C ILE A 23 2.88 -13.28 -7.04
N TYR A 24 2.97 -11.97 -7.21
CA TYR A 24 2.87 -11.36 -8.54
C TYR A 24 4.12 -11.64 -9.38
N THR A 25 3.91 -11.97 -10.65
CA THR A 25 4.98 -11.97 -11.66
C THR A 25 5.61 -10.58 -11.79
N LYS A 26 6.74 -10.48 -12.49
CA LYS A 26 7.38 -9.18 -12.74
C LYS A 26 6.47 -8.28 -13.58
N GLU A 27 5.84 -8.86 -14.59
CA GLU A 27 4.97 -8.19 -15.55
C GLU A 27 3.70 -7.65 -14.86
N GLU A 28 3.05 -8.47 -14.03
CA GLU A 28 1.90 -8.04 -13.22
C GLU A 28 2.27 -6.92 -12.25
N ARG A 29 3.43 -7.01 -11.57
CA ARG A 29 3.89 -5.91 -10.69
C ARG A 29 4.10 -4.62 -11.46
N MET A 30 4.72 -4.67 -12.64
CA MET A 30 4.94 -3.48 -13.45
C MET A 30 3.62 -2.86 -13.93
N ALA A 31 2.65 -3.68 -14.33
CA ALA A 31 1.31 -3.22 -14.68
C ALA A 31 0.61 -2.56 -13.49
N LEU A 32 0.65 -3.19 -12.31
CA LEU A 32 0.07 -2.64 -11.09
C LEU A 32 0.76 -1.33 -10.65
N LEU A 33 2.10 -1.25 -10.69
CA LEU A 33 2.83 -0.01 -10.44
C LEU A 33 2.37 1.12 -11.37
N SER A 34 2.15 0.80 -12.64
CA SER A 34 1.70 1.77 -13.64
C SER A 34 0.29 2.26 -13.34
N LEU A 35 -0.62 1.35 -12.96
CA LEU A 35 -1.98 1.70 -12.55
C LEU A 35 -1.98 2.53 -11.26
N PHE A 36 -1.19 2.14 -10.27
CA PHE A 36 -1.13 2.86 -8.99
C PHE A 36 -0.60 4.28 -9.16
N ALA A 37 0.39 4.47 -10.05
CA ALA A 37 0.85 5.79 -10.43
C ALA A 37 -0.21 6.59 -11.21
N GLN A 38 -0.88 5.96 -12.19
CA GLN A 38 -1.90 6.62 -13.01
C GLN A 38 -3.09 7.13 -12.18
N TYR A 39 -3.51 6.38 -11.17
CA TYR A 39 -4.65 6.73 -10.32
C TYR A 39 -4.23 7.40 -9.01
N GLU A 40 -2.97 7.80 -8.87
CA GLU A 40 -2.45 8.49 -7.68
C GLU A 40 -2.77 7.75 -6.37
N VAL A 41 -2.65 6.42 -6.37
CA VAL A 41 -2.90 5.58 -5.19
C VAL A 41 -1.97 6.01 -4.06
N SER A 42 -2.52 6.24 -2.88
CA SER A 42 -1.75 6.72 -1.73
C SER A 42 -1.24 5.57 -0.87
N MET A 43 -2.01 4.47 -0.80
CA MET A 43 -1.66 3.32 0.05
C MET A 43 -2.17 1.99 -0.52
N VAL A 44 -1.37 0.94 -0.38
CA VAL A 44 -1.72 -0.45 -0.66
C VAL A 44 -1.53 -1.27 0.63
N ILE A 45 -2.61 -1.86 1.13
CA ILE A 45 -2.62 -2.77 2.27
C ILE A 45 -2.68 -4.19 1.75
N SER A 46 -1.80 -5.05 2.26
CA SER A 46 -1.60 -6.44 1.81
C SER A 46 -1.46 -7.41 2.98
N GLY A 47 -1.50 -8.71 2.70
CA GLY A 47 -1.27 -9.79 3.67
C GLY A 47 -0.36 -10.87 3.09
N HIS A 48 -0.79 -12.13 3.16
CA HIS A 48 -0.17 -13.30 2.53
C HIS A 48 1.19 -13.77 3.11
N SER A 49 2.16 -12.88 3.34
CA SER A 49 3.51 -13.28 3.79
C SER A 49 3.62 -13.64 5.29
N HIS A 50 2.53 -13.50 6.07
CA HIS A 50 2.50 -13.72 7.53
C HIS A 50 3.62 -12.96 8.26
N LYS A 51 4.04 -11.82 7.71
CA LYS A 51 5.09 -10.94 8.24
C LYS A 51 4.70 -9.51 7.98
N GLU A 52 4.87 -8.67 8.99
CA GLU A 52 4.72 -7.23 8.81
C GLU A 52 5.84 -6.71 7.90
N ASN A 53 5.47 -5.89 6.92
CA ASN A 53 6.41 -5.14 6.10
C ASN A 53 5.82 -3.79 5.78
N ARG A 54 6.64 -2.74 5.82
CA ARG A 54 6.26 -1.40 5.41
C ARG A 54 7.32 -0.88 4.48
N THR A 55 6.91 -0.44 3.30
CA THR A 55 7.81 0.22 2.35
C THR A 55 7.07 1.32 1.62
N THR A 56 7.83 2.25 1.05
CA THR A 56 7.28 3.32 0.21
C THR A 56 7.99 3.27 -1.13
N PHE A 57 7.22 3.33 -2.21
CA PHE A 57 7.75 3.42 -3.56
C PHE A 57 6.97 4.48 -4.34
N GLY A 58 7.68 5.52 -4.79
CA GLY A 58 7.03 6.73 -5.30
C GLY A 58 6.22 7.41 -4.19
N ASN A 59 4.98 7.76 -4.50
CA ASN A 59 3.99 8.34 -3.58
C ASN A 59 3.12 7.30 -2.87
N VAL A 60 3.36 6.01 -3.10
CA VAL A 60 2.50 4.93 -2.59
C VAL A 60 3.14 4.25 -1.39
N HIS A 61 2.40 4.18 -0.28
CA HIS A 61 2.78 3.41 0.91
C HIS A 61 2.27 1.97 0.80
N TYR A 62 3.16 0.99 0.89
CA TYR A 62 2.82 -0.42 0.86
C TYR A 62 2.99 -1.02 2.25
N ILE A 63 1.91 -1.58 2.78
CA ILE A 63 1.84 -2.12 4.13
C ILE A 63 1.36 -3.56 4.04
N THR A 64 2.15 -4.50 4.56
CA THR A 64 1.76 -5.91 4.71
C THR A 64 1.42 -6.16 6.16
N MET A 65 0.21 -6.64 6.42
CA MET A 65 -0.30 -6.91 7.76
C MET A 65 0.33 -8.17 8.35
N PRO A 66 0.53 -8.21 9.69
CA PRO A 66 0.87 -9.44 10.39
C PRO A 66 -0.29 -10.46 10.34
N PRO A 67 -0.01 -11.74 10.58
CA PRO A 67 -1.05 -12.76 10.57
C PRO A 67 -1.96 -12.66 11.81
N LEU A 68 -3.25 -12.96 11.63
CA LEU A 68 -4.23 -12.88 12.72
C LEU A 68 -3.97 -13.93 13.83
N VAL A 69 -3.36 -15.07 13.49
CA VAL A 69 -3.10 -16.16 14.46
C VAL A 69 -2.21 -15.75 15.63
N ASP A 70 -1.44 -14.67 15.48
CA ASP A 70 -0.60 -14.09 16.53
C ASP A 70 -1.26 -12.87 17.20
N GLY A 71 -2.57 -12.68 17.00
CA GLY A 71 -3.32 -11.52 17.48
C GLY A 71 -3.04 -10.23 16.70
N GLY A 72 -2.43 -10.34 15.52
CA GLY A 72 -2.03 -9.19 14.71
C GLY A 72 -3.21 -8.40 14.15
N TYR A 73 -3.26 -7.11 14.45
CA TYR A 73 -4.14 -6.14 13.80
C TYR A 73 -3.38 -4.82 13.58
N MET A 74 -3.90 -3.98 12.69
CA MET A 74 -3.38 -2.64 12.44
C MET A 74 -4.51 -1.63 12.49
N VAL A 75 -4.23 -0.45 13.05
CA VAL A 75 -5.13 0.70 13.06
C VAL A 75 -4.53 1.77 12.17
N PHE A 76 -5.34 2.31 11.26
CA PHE A 76 -4.95 3.39 10.37
C PHE A 76 -5.81 4.61 10.68
N GLU A 77 -5.16 5.74 10.90
CA GLU A 77 -5.82 7.04 11.01
C GLU A 77 -5.63 7.78 9.68
N VAL A 78 -6.74 8.21 9.07
CA VAL A 78 -6.72 8.98 7.83
C VAL A 78 -7.13 10.40 8.19
N GLU A 79 -6.16 11.31 8.19
CA GLU A 79 -6.39 12.72 8.48
C GLU A 79 -6.71 13.50 7.20
N GLU A 80 -7.76 14.32 7.24
CA GLU A 80 -8.08 15.24 6.15
C GLU A 80 -7.24 16.51 6.30
N SER A 81 -6.28 16.75 5.39
CA SER A 81 -5.48 17.97 5.44
C SER A 81 -6.29 19.16 4.90
N ILE A 82 -6.72 20.10 5.77
CA ILE A 82 -7.23 21.41 5.34
C ILE A 82 -6.03 22.28 4.95
N THR A 83 -5.73 22.38 3.65
CA THR A 83 -4.67 23.27 3.18
C THR A 83 -5.19 24.72 3.12
N THR A 84 -5.00 25.49 4.19
CA THR A 84 -5.25 26.94 4.16
C THR A 84 -4.18 27.61 3.31
N ARG A 85 -4.50 27.97 2.06
CA ARG A 85 -3.62 28.82 1.24
C ARG A 85 -3.68 30.25 1.78
N THR A 86 -2.62 30.69 2.44
CA THR A 86 -2.38 32.13 2.61
C THR A 86 -1.97 32.69 1.25
N MET A 87 -2.90 33.35 0.54
CA MET A 87 -2.52 34.23 -0.55
C MET A 87 -1.88 35.47 0.09
N GLN A 88 -0.56 35.63 -0.07
CA GLN A 88 0.06 36.93 0.10
C GLN A 88 -0.29 37.76 -1.14
N LEU A 89 -0.92 38.91 -0.90
CA LEU A 89 -1.15 39.98 -1.88
C LEU A 89 0.18 40.62 -2.30
#